data_AF-A0A5E4KXA0-F1
#
_entry.id   AF-A0A5E4KXA0-F1
#
_cell.length_a   1.000
_cell.length_b   1.000
_cell.length_c   1.000
_cell.angle_alpha   90.00
_cell.angle_beta   90.00
_cell.angle_gamma   90.00
#
_symmetry.space_group_name_H-M   'P 1'
#
loop_
_entity.id
_entity.type
_entity.pdbx_description
1 polymer ?
#
loop_
_entity_poly.entity_id
_entity_poly.type
_entity_poly.pdbx_seq_one_letter_code
_entity_poly.pdbx_strand_id
1 'polypeptide(L)' 'MKLLGTSKISTDNKATIIKDVAQKLNMAQGDLLGFYEGDNGNIVIKKLILKPEQ' A
#
# COMPACT_ATOMS: atom_id res chain seq x y z
N MET A 1 9.99 -9.08 8.57
CA MET A 1 8.68 -8.53 8.13
C MET A 1 7.57 -9.49 8.57
N LYS A 2 6.39 -8.99 8.92
CA LYS A 2 5.20 -9.82 9.25
C LYS A 2 4.22 -9.79 8.08
N LEU A 3 3.78 -10.96 7.60
CA LEU A 3 2.73 -11.05 6.57
C LEU A 3 1.38 -10.67 7.19
N LEU A 4 0.69 -9.70 6.60
CA LEU A 4 -0.64 -9.26 7.05
C LEU A 4 -1.80 -9.87 6.25
N GLY A 5 -1.49 -10.55 5.14
CA GLY A 5 -2.44 -11.20 4.25
C GLY A 5 -1.88 -11.32 2.84
N THR A 6 -2.63 -11.95 1.95
CA THR A 6 -2.26 -12.11 0.54
C THR A 6 -3.41 -11.66 -0.36
N SER A 7 -3.08 -11.29 -1.59
CA SER A 7 -4.07 -10.99 -2.62
C SER A 7 -3.51 -11.44 -3.95
N LYS A 8 -4.39 -11.95 -4.82
CA LYS A 8 -4.01 -12.31 -6.17
C LYS A 8 -3.93 -11.05 -7.01
N ILE A 9 -2.95 -11.00 -7.91
CA ILE A 9 -2.90 -9.98 -8.96
C ILE A 9 -4.03 -10.27 -9.94
N SER A 10 -4.91 -9.29 -10.14
CA SER A 10 -5.99 -9.34 -11.12
C SER A 10 -5.50 -8.85 -12.49
N THR A 11 -6.42 -8.62 -13.42
CA THR A 11 -6.11 -7.98 -14.69
C THR A 11 -5.45 -6.62 -14.48
N ASP A 12 -4.64 -6.20 -15.45
CA ASP A 12 -3.91 -4.92 -15.47
C ASP A 12 -2.95 -4.72 -14.29
N ASN A 13 -2.38 -5.79 -13.73
CA ASN A 13 -1.43 -5.72 -12.60
C ASN A 13 -2.03 -5.07 -11.33
N LYS A 14 -3.34 -5.09 -11.18
CA LYS A 14 -4.02 -4.54 -10.00
C LYS A 14 -4.02 -5.56 -8.86
N ALA A 15 -3.92 -5.06 -7.64
CA ALA A 15 -4.07 -5.87 -6.42
C ALA A 15 -5.11 -5.21 -5.51
N THR A 16 -5.87 -6.04 -4.81
CA THR A 16 -6.81 -5.57 -3.80
C THR A 16 -6.09 -5.41 -2.46
N ILE A 17 -6.30 -4.30 -1.77
CA ILE A 17 -5.93 -4.17 -0.36
C ILE A 17 -7.06 -4.77 0.46
N ILE A 18 -6.80 -5.91 1.12
CA ILE A 18 -7.80 -6.57 1.97
C ILE A 18 -8.22 -5.66 3.13
N LYS A 19 -9.47 -5.84 3.58
CA LYS A 19 -10.11 -5.00 4.61
C LYS A 19 -9.23 -4.79 5.85
N ASP A 20 -8.62 -5.84 6.37
CA ASP A 20 -7.79 -5.78 7.57
C ASP A 20 -6.54 -4.91 7.39
N VAL A 21 -5.94 -4.94 6.20
CA VAL A 21 -4.77 -4.11 5.86
C VAL A 21 -5.20 -2.65 5.64
N ALA A 22 -6.31 -2.44 4.92
CA ALA A 22 -6.87 -1.10 4.69
C ALA A 22 -7.24 -0.41 6.01
N GLN A 23 -7.85 -1.13 6.96
CA GLN A 23 -8.17 -0.62 8.29
C GLN A 23 -6.92 -0.25 9.10
N LYS A 24 -5.90 -1.12 9.10
CA LYS A 24 -4.62 -0.83 9.78
C LYS A 24 -3.91 0.40 9.20
N LEU A 25 -4.02 0.64 7.90
CA LEU A 25 -3.44 1.79 7.22
C LEU A 25 -4.36 3.02 7.21
N ASN A 26 -5.57 2.91 7.80
CA ASN A 26 -6.62 3.92 7.76
C ASN A 26 -6.82 4.49 6.34
N MET A 27 -6.99 3.58 5.38
CA MET A 27 -7.15 3.92 3.97
C MET A 27 -8.60 4.14 3.58
N ALA A 28 -8.83 5.15 2.77
CA ALA A 28 -10.11 5.47 2.14
C ALA A 28 -9.94 5.60 0.61
N GLN A 29 -11.06 5.63 -0.11
CA GLN A 29 -11.06 5.90 -1.54
C GLN A 29 -10.43 7.27 -1.83
N GLY A 30 -9.49 7.30 -2.78
CA GLY A 30 -8.74 8.51 -3.14
C GLY A 30 -7.40 8.68 -2.42
N ASP A 31 -7.12 7.89 -1.38
CA ASP A 31 -5.78 7.85 -0.79
C ASP A 31 -4.75 7.30 -1.77
N LEU A 32 -3.54 7.84 -1.69
CA LEU A 32 -2.42 7.42 -2.52
C LEU A 32 -1.54 6.38 -1.81
N LEU A 33 -1.04 5.42 -2.59
CA LEU A 33 -0.02 4.47 -2.16
C LEU A 33 1.30 4.80 -2.86
N GLY A 34 2.35 4.97 -2.07
CA GLY A 34 3.72 5.05 -2.55
C GLY A 34 4.36 3.67 -2.56
N PHE A 35 5.12 3.38 -3.62
CA PHE A 35 5.97 2.21 -3.76
C PHE A 35 7.41 2.64 -3.52
N TYR A 36 8.08 2.02 -2.57
CA TYR A 36 9.45 2.34 -2.18
C TYR A 36 10.31 1.09 -2.30
N GLU A 37 11.52 1.23 -2.82
CA GLU A 37 12.53 0.18 -2.81
C GLU A 37 13.44 0.41 -1.59
N GLY A 38 13.62 -0.62 -0.77
CA GLY A 38 14.60 -0.62 0.31
C GLY A 38 15.96 -1.10 -0.15
N ASP A 39 16.99 -0.88 0.66
CA ASP A 39 18.40 -1.16 0.32
C ASP A 39 18.69 -2.63 -0.02
N ASN A 40 17.83 -3.56 0.40
CA ASN A 40 17.96 -4.99 0.16
C ASN A 40 17.09 -5.48 -1.03
N GLY A 41 16.58 -4.57 -1.86
CA GLY A 41 15.71 -4.88 -3.00
C GLY A 41 14.26 -5.22 -2.61
N ASN A 42 13.88 -5.03 -1.35
CA ASN A 42 12.51 -5.25 -0.90
C ASN A 42 11.60 -4.07 -1.26
N ILE A 43 10.48 -4.33 -1.94
CA ILE A 43 9.47 -3.32 -2.23
C ILE A 43 8.54 -3.16 -1.03
N VAL A 44 8.38 -1.92 -0.56
CA VAL A 44 7.49 -1.54 0.55
C VAL A 44 6.43 -0.59 0.03
N ILE A 45 5.17 -0.92 0.31
CA ILE A 45 4.02 -0.08 -0.01
C ILE A 45 3.63 0.70 1.25
N LYS A 46 3.49 2.03 1.13
CA LYS A 46 3.08 2.91 2.24
C LYS A 46 1.98 3.86 1.79
N LYS A 47 1.05 4.21 2.68
CA LYS A 47 0.13 5.33 2.46
C LYS A 47 0.95 6.62 2.32
N LEU A 48 0.76 7.32 1.21
CA LEU A 48 1.41 8.60 0.95
C LEU A 48 0.59 9.70 1.61
N ILE A 49 1.22 10.48 2.49
CA ILE A 49 0.62 11.66 3.09
C ILE A 49 1.18 12.87 2.35
N LEU A 50 0.43 13.36 1.37
CA LEU A 50 0.70 14.65 0.77
C LEU A 50 0.29 15.72 1.77
N LYS A 51 1.27 16.36 2.43
CA LYS A 51 0.99 17.61 3.14
C LYS A 51 0.81 18.69 2.07
N PRO A 52 -0.29 19.45 2.06
CA PRO A 52 -0.33 20.67 1.27
C PRO A 52 0.84 21.55 1.76
N GLU A 53 1.67 22.02 0.83
CA GLU A 53 2.69 23.03 1.12
C GLU A 53 2.04 24.18 1.91
N GLN A 54 2.69 24.57 3.01
CA GLN A 54 2.33 25.75 3.78
C GLN A 54 2.87 27.01 3.10
#